data_AF-A0A1A8U7Q7-F1
#
_entry.id   AF-A0A1A8U7Q7-F1
#
_cell.length_a   1.000
_cell.length_b   1.000
_cell.length_c   1.000
_cell.angle_alpha   90.00
_cell.angle_beta   90.00
_cell.angle_gamma   90.00
#
_symmetry.space_group_name_H-M   'P 1'
#
loop_
_entity.id
_entity.type
_entity.pdbx_description
1 polymer ?
#
loop_
_entity_poly.entity_id
_entity_poly.type
_entity_poly.pdbx_seq_one_letter_code
_entity_poly.pdbx_strand_id
1 'polypeptide(L)'
;LVLLKKPPPKSRKLLIIGTTSRKDVLQEMEMLDAFSTTVNIPNISEGEQLMEALELLGSFQDKERLSIAKAVKGQRLFIGIKKLLMLIEMAAQMDPDLRVSKFLSLLKDERALSPHLL
;
A
#
# COMPACT_ATOMS: atom_id res chain seq x y z
N LEU A 1 -27.43 -6.57 7.44
CA LEU A 1 -26.82 -6.12 8.73
C LEU A 1 -27.05 -7.02 9.94
N VAL A 2 -27.92 -8.04 9.87
CA VAL A 2 -28.38 -8.83 11.04
C VAL A 2 -27.24 -9.41 11.87
N LEU A 3 -26.17 -9.95 11.25
CA LEU A 3 -25.06 -10.57 11.99
C LEU A 3 -24.14 -9.54 12.68
N LEU A 4 -23.90 -8.38 12.08
CA LEU A 4 -23.01 -7.36 12.63
C LEU A 4 -23.58 -6.72 13.91
N LYS A 5 -24.90 -6.68 14.04
CA LYS A 5 -25.60 -6.14 15.22
C LYS A 5 -26.02 -7.22 16.23
N LYS A 6 -25.77 -8.51 15.95
CA LYS A 6 -26.20 -9.60 16.83
C LYS A 6 -25.22 -9.73 18.00
N PRO A 7 -25.69 -9.62 19.26
CA PRO A 7 -24.83 -9.83 20.41
C PRO A 7 -24.33 -11.28 20.49
N PRO A 8 -23.11 -11.53 20.98
CA PRO A 8 -22.64 -12.89 21.24
C PRO A 8 -23.47 -13.55 22.36
N PRO A 9 -23.47 -14.89 22.46
CA PRO A 9 -24.06 -15.59 23.61
C PRO A 9 -23.49 -15.07 24.94
N LYS A 10 -24.27 -15.23 26.02
CA LYS A 10 -23.88 -14.80 27.37
C LYS A 10 -22.47 -15.27 27.73
N SER A 11 -21.72 -14.39 28.38
CA SER A 11 -20.35 -14.63 28.84
C SER A 11 -19.32 -14.90 27.72
N ARG A 12 -19.62 -14.50 26.48
CA ARG A 12 -18.66 -14.54 25.36
C ARG A 12 -18.43 -13.13 24.81
N LYS A 13 -17.21 -12.86 24.37
CA LYS A 13 -16.83 -11.62 23.67
C LYS A 13 -16.66 -11.92 22.18
N LEU A 14 -17.01 -10.94 21.33
CA LEU A 14 -16.86 -11.04 19.88
C LEU A 14 -16.19 -9.77 19.36
N LEU A 15 -15.14 -9.93 18.56
CA LEU A 15 -14.51 -8.87 17.78
C LEU A 15 -14.69 -9.20 16.31
N ILE A 16 -15.21 -8.26 15.52
CA ILE A 16 -15.38 -8.39 14.07
C ILE A 16 -14.42 -7.42 13.41
N ILE A 17 -13.59 -7.93 12.49
CA ILE A 17 -12.71 -7.14 11.64
C ILE A 17 -13.18 -7.33 10.20
N GLY A 18 -13.69 -6.26 9.60
CA GLY A 18 -14.02 -6.20 8.18
C GLY A 18 -12.95 -5.40 7.44
N THR A 19 -12.55 -5.86 6.26
CA THR A 19 -11.68 -5.12 5.36
C THR A 19 -12.42 -4.81 4.06
N THR A 20 -12.21 -3.61 3.51
CA THR A 20 -12.77 -3.22 2.21
C THR A 20 -11.80 -2.30 1.49
N SER A 21 -11.75 -2.41 0.16
CA SER A 21 -11.10 -1.43 -0.71
C SER A 21 -12.10 -0.43 -1.31
N ARG A 22 -13.39 -0.56 -0.98
CA ARG A 22 -14.52 0.23 -1.50
C ARG A 22 -15.40 0.71 -0.35
N LYS A 23 -14.87 1.69 0.40
CA LYS A 23 -15.59 2.30 1.54
C LYS A 23 -16.85 3.03 1.08
N ASP A 24 -16.78 3.68 -0.08
CA ASP A 24 -17.88 4.34 -0.79
C ASP A 24 -19.10 3.42 -0.94
N VAL A 25 -18.89 2.20 -1.43
CA VAL A 25 -19.96 1.21 -1.62
C VAL A 25 -20.58 0.81 -0.28
N LEU A 26 -19.76 0.59 0.76
CA LEU A 26 -20.30 0.26 2.09
C LEU A 26 -21.07 1.43 2.73
N GLN A 27 -20.72 2.66 2.38
CA GLN A 27 -21.43 3.85 2.84
C GLN A 27 -22.80 3.95 2.16
N GLU A 28 -22.87 3.76 0.84
CA GLU A 28 -24.13 3.72 0.08
C GLU A 28 -25.07 2.61 0.55
N MET A 29 -24.51 1.50 1.03
CA MET A 29 -25.28 0.37 1.58
C MET A 29 -25.67 0.54 3.06
N GLU A 30 -25.38 1.69 3.68
CA GLU A 30 -25.58 1.96 5.12
C GLU A 30 -24.89 0.91 6.03
N MET A 31 -23.84 0.27 5.51
CA MET A 31 -23.15 -0.81 6.22
C MET A 31 -22.09 -0.30 7.17
N LEU A 32 -21.51 0.88 6.91
CA LEU A 32 -20.53 1.50 7.79
C LEU A 32 -21.10 1.76 9.19
N ASP A 33 -22.38 2.13 9.30
CA ASP A 33 -23.06 2.38 10.57
C ASP A 33 -23.26 1.12 11.43
N ALA A 34 -22.99 -0.07 10.87
CA ALA A 34 -23.00 -1.31 11.64
C ALA A 34 -21.66 -1.62 12.32
N PHE A 35 -20.57 -0.91 11.97
CA PHE A 35 -19.27 -1.05 12.62
C PHE A 35 -19.06 0.05 13.66
N SER A 36 -18.49 -0.29 14.81
CA SER A 36 -18.26 0.68 15.89
C SER A 36 -17.16 1.71 15.58
N THR A 37 -16.23 1.39 14.68
CA THR A 37 -15.14 2.28 14.27
C THR A 37 -14.58 1.86 12.91
N THR A 38 -13.86 2.76 12.26
CA THR A 38 -13.13 2.52 11.02
C THR A 38 -11.70 3.01 11.16
N VAL A 39 -10.74 2.22 10.69
CA VAL A 39 -9.32 2.60 10.59
C VAL A 39 -8.95 2.70 9.13
N ASN A 40 -8.43 3.85 8.71
CA ASN A 40 -7.93 4.02 7.35
C ASN A 40 -6.52 3.44 7.22
N ILE A 41 -6.30 2.62 6.19
CA ILE A 41 -4.97 2.07 5.86
C ILE A 41 -4.50 2.74 4.57
N PRO A 42 -3.66 3.79 4.64
CA PRO A 42 -3.22 4.52 3.47
C PRO A 42 -2.17 3.73 2.67
N ASN A 43 -2.04 4.10 1.39
CA ASN A 43 -0.91 3.70 0.55
C ASN A 43 0.36 4.47 0.93
N ILE A 44 1.52 3.96 0.52
CA ILE A 44 2.79 4.69 0.58
C ILE A 44 2.68 5.90 -0.35
N SER A 45 2.97 7.08 0.19
CA SER A 45 2.75 8.35 -0.51
C SER A 45 3.98 9.26 -0.61
N GLU A 46 5.04 8.93 0.13
CA GLU A 46 6.25 9.74 0.21
C GLU A 46 7.48 8.91 -0.12
N GLY A 47 8.48 9.55 -0.74
CA GLY A 47 9.73 8.88 -1.10
C GLY A 47 10.46 8.32 0.12
N GLU A 48 10.38 8.99 1.27
CA GLU A 48 10.98 8.52 2.54
C GLU A 48 10.34 7.21 3.00
N GLN A 49 9.02 7.13 3.02
CA GLN A 49 8.28 5.90 3.33
C GLN A 49 8.63 4.76 2.36
N LEU A 50 8.80 5.07 1.06
CA LEU A 50 9.26 4.08 0.09
C LEU A 50 10.67 3.60 0.42
N MET A 51 11.60 4.50 0.76
CA MET A 51 12.98 4.12 1.06
C MET A 51 13.06 3.25 2.32
N GLU A 52 12.30 3.60 3.36
CA GLU A 52 12.20 2.80 4.58
C GLU A 52 11.61 1.41 4.30
N ALA A 53 10.58 1.32 3.44
CA ALA A 53 10.05 0.03 3.01
C ALA A 53 11.09 -0.80 2.25
N LEU A 54 11.83 -0.22 1.30
CA LEU A 54 12.87 -0.94 0.54
C LEU A 54 14.04 -1.39 1.42
N GLU A 55 14.37 -0.60 2.46
CA GLU A 55 15.37 -0.93 3.46
C GLU A 55 14.94 -2.12 4.32
N LEU A 56 13.75 -2.05 4.94
CA LEU A 56 13.22 -3.11 5.79
C LEU A 56 13.00 -4.43 5.03
N LEU A 57 12.69 -4.34 3.73
CA LEU A 57 12.53 -5.49 2.85
C LEU A 57 13.86 -6.06 2.33
N GLY A 58 14.98 -5.35 2.50
CA GLY A 58 16.29 -5.79 2.00
C GLY A 58 16.35 -5.98 0.49
N SER A 59 15.51 -5.26 -0.27
CA SER A 59 15.24 -5.57 -1.68
C SER A 59 16.28 -5.03 -2.67
N PHE A 60 17.03 -4.00 -2.28
CA PHE A 60 18.01 -3.31 -3.13
C PHE A 60 19.27 -2.98 -2.33
N GLN A 61 20.42 -3.05 -2.98
CA GLN A 61 21.71 -2.62 -2.43
C GLN A 61 21.71 -1.11 -2.18
N ASP A 62 22.61 -0.63 -1.32
CA ASP A 62 22.70 0.78 -0.92
C ASP A 62 22.81 1.73 -2.12
N LYS A 63 23.64 1.37 -3.12
CA LYS A 63 23.82 2.16 -4.35
C LYS A 63 22.54 2.19 -5.21
N GLU A 64 21.80 1.08 -5.26
CA GLU A 64 20.52 1.00 -5.95
C GLU A 64 19.46 1.85 -5.24
N ARG A 65 19.36 1.74 -3.90
CA ARG A 65 18.46 2.54 -3.07
C ARG A 65 18.73 4.04 -3.22
N LEU A 66 19.99 4.47 -3.22
CA LEU A 66 20.37 5.88 -3.48
C LEU A 66 19.91 6.36 -4.86
N SER A 67 20.02 5.50 -5.87
CA SER A 67 19.59 5.82 -7.24
C SER A 67 18.06 5.97 -7.33
N ILE A 68 17.31 5.07 -6.67
CA ILE A 68 15.86 5.14 -6.57
C ILE A 68 15.44 6.39 -5.79
N ALA A 69 16.06 6.66 -4.64
CA ALA A 69 15.78 7.84 -3.80
C ALA A 69 15.92 9.13 -4.60
N LYS A 70 17.00 9.27 -5.38
CA LYS A 70 17.22 10.43 -6.26
C LYS A 70 16.13 10.54 -7.32
N ALA A 71 15.72 9.42 -7.92
CA ALA A 71 14.70 9.40 -8.96
C ALA A 71 13.32 9.79 -8.45
N VAL A 72 12.94 9.37 -7.23
CA VAL A 72 11.61 9.66 -6.65
C VAL A 72 11.56 10.94 -5.81
N LYS A 73 12.70 11.62 -5.61
CA LYS A 73 12.78 12.85 -4.81
C LYS A 73 11.81 13.91 -5.35
N GLY A 74 10.98 14.44 -4.46
CA GLY A 74 9.99 15.47 -4.81
C GLY A 74 8.76 14.97 -5.56
N GLN A 75 8.65 13.66 -5.83
CA GLN A 75 7.46 13.06 -6.44
C GLN A 75 6.52 12.54 -5.35
N ARG A 76 5.20 12.63 -5.61
CA ARG A 76 4.21 11.95 -4.78
C ARG A 76 4.03 10.51 -5.26
N LEU A 77 3.84 9.62 -4.29
CA LEU A 77 3.60 8.20 -4.52
C LEU A 77 2.15 7.83 -4.22
N PHE A 78 1.69 6.74 -4.81
CA PHE A 78 0.45 6.07 -4.43
C PHE A 78 0.55 4.59 -4.73
N ILE A 79 1.15 3.83 -3.81
CA ILE A 79 1.32 2.39 -3.97
C ILE A 79 1.03 1.62 -2.68
N GLY A 80 0.21 0.58 -2.79
CA GLY A 80 -0.04 -0.35 -1.69
C GLY A 80 1.10 -1.35 -1.53
N ILE A 81 1.38 -1.77 -0.30
CA ILE A 81 2.53 -2.63 0.03
C ILE A 81 2.56 -3.94 -0.77
N LYS A 82 1.41 -4.59 -0.98
CA LYS A 82 1.32 -5.82 -1.80
C LYS A 82 1.77 -5.59 -3.24
N LYS A 83 1.39 -4.45 -3.83
CA LYS A 83 1.80 -4.10 -5.19
C LYS A 83 3.28 -3.77 -5.23
N LEU A 84 3.79 -3.02 -4.24
CA LEU A 84 5.22 -2.72 -4.12
C LEU A 84 6.07 -4.01 -4.09
N LEU A 85 5.68 -5.00 -3.27
CA LEU A 85 6.36 -6.30 -3.21
C LEU A 85 6.39 -7.00 -4.57
N MET A 86 5.28 -6.97 -5.31
CA MET A 86 5.20 -7.52 -6.66
C MET A 86 6.19 -6.82 -7.61
N LEU A 87 6.28 -5.49 -7.57
CA LEU A 87 7.19 -4.73 -8.45
C LEU A 87 8.66 -4.98 -8.10
N ILE A 88 8.97 -5.10 -6.80
CA ILE A 88 10.31 -5.48 -6.31
C ILE A 88 10.70 -6.84 -6.87
N GLU A 89 9.82 -7.83 -6.75
CA GLU A 89 10.09 -9.19 -7.22
C GLU A 89 10.30 -9.22 -8.74
N MET A 90 9.46 -8.53 -9.50
CA MET A 90 9.62 -8.41 -10.95
C MET A 90 10.95 -7.75 -11.34
N ALA A 91 11.40 -6.74 -10.60
CA ALA A 91 12.68 -6.10 -10.83
C ALA A 91 13.86 -7.00 -10.44
N ALA A 92 13.70 -7.87 -9.44
CA ALA A 92 14.73 -8.80 -8.98
C ALA A 92 15.08 -9.89 -10.03
N GLN A 93 14.18 -10.18 -10.96
CA GLN A 93 14.40 -11.13 -12.06
C GLN A 93 15.26 -10.56 -13.21
N MET A 94 15.62 -9.28 -13.17
CA MET A 94 16.49 -8.64 -14.16
C MET A 94 17.96 -8.80 -13.79
N ASP A 95 18.83 -8.70 -14.80
CA ASP A 95 20.27 -8.55 -14.56
C ASP A 95 20.56 -7.38 -13.61
N PRO A 96 21.60 -7.46 -12.76
CA PRO A 96 21.87 -6.47 -11.71
C PRO A 96 21.83 -5.00 -12.17
N ASP A 97 22.36 -4.71 -13.36
CA ASP A 97 22.44 -3.34 -13.91
C ASP A 97 21.09 -2.80 -14.41
N LEU A 98 20.07 -3.66 -14.58
CA LEU A 98 18.75 -3.32 -15.09
C LEU A 98 17.65 -3.30 -14.01
N ARG A 99 17.95 -3.76 -12.78
CA ARG A 99 16.96 -3.87 -11.70
C ARG A 99 16.32 -2.52 -11.36
N VAL A 100 17.15 -1.50 -11.16
CA VAL A 100 16.69 -0.14 -10.81
C VAL A 100 15.84 0.48 -11.92
N SER A 101 16.31 0.40 -13.17
CA SER A 101 15.58 0.97 -14.31
C SER A 101 14.25 0.26 -14.52
N LYS A 102 14.21 -1.07 -14.38
CA LYS A 102 12.97 -1.85 -14.42
C LYS A 102 12.00 -1.46 -13.32
N PHE A 103 12.46 -1.39 -12.07
CA PHE A 103 11.63 -1.00 -10.93
C PHE A 103 11.00 0.39 -11.12
N LEU A 104 11.80 1.37 -11.56
CA LEU A 104 11.32 2.73 -11.83
C LEU A 104 10.34 2.77 -13.01
N SER A 105 10.52 1.95 -14.05
CA SER A 105 9.53 1.81 -15.13
C SER A 105 8.21 1.28 -14.58
N LEU A 106 8.25 0.19 -13.80
CA LEU A 106 7.06 -0.42 -13.23
C LEU A 106 6.29 0.53 -12.31
N LEU A 107 6.99 1.32 -11.50
CA LEU A 107 6.35 2.37 -10.68
C LEU A 107 5.63 3.43 -11.53
N LYS A 108 6.17 3.79 -12.70
CA LYS A 108 5.51 4.73 -13.62
C LYS A 108 4.30 4.08 -14.30
N ASP A 109 4.43 2.84 -14.74
CA ASP A 109 3.37 2.11 -15.46
C ASP A 109 2.14 1.88 -14.57
N GLU A 110 2.35 1.61 -13.28
CA GLU A 110 1.28 1.50 -12.27
C GLU A 110 0.71 2.87 -11.87
N ARG A 111 1.16 3.97 -12.49
CA ARG A 111 0.83 5.37 -12.13
C ARG A 111 1.05 5.66 -10.65
N ALA A 112 1.98 4.91 -10.02
CA ALA A 112 2.32 5.09 -8.63
C ALA A 112 3.07 6.40 -8.41
N LEU A 113 3.79 6.90 -9.42
CA LEU A 113 4.41 8.22 -9.42
C LEU A 113 3.45 9.25 -10.02
N SER A 114 3.10 10.27 -9.24
CA SER A 114 2.28 11.39 -9.71
C SER A 114 3.09 12.69 -9.65
N PRO A 115 3.27 13.42 -10.77
CA PRO A 115 4.02 14.68 -10.78
C PRO A 115 3.27 15.81 -10.06
N HIS A 116 1.93 15.75 -9.96
CA HIS A 116 1.12 16.79 -9.32
C HIS A 116 -0.10 16.19 -8.61
N LEU A 117 -0.08 16.22 -7.28
CA LEU A 117 -1.27 16.21 -6.44
C LEU A 117 -1.11 17.43 -5.51
N LEU A 118 -1.72 18.53 -5.92
CA LEU A 118 -2.24 19.57 -5.02
C LEU A 118 -3.62 19.11 -4.57
#